data_AF-A0A5C5VYM8-F1
#
_entry.id   AF-A0A5C5VYM8-F1
#
_cell.length_a   1.000
_cell.length_b   1.000
_cell.length_c   1.000
_cell.angle_alpha   90.00
_cell.angle_beta   90.00
_cell.angle_gamma   90.00
#
_symmetry.space_group_name_H-M   'P 1'
#
loop_
_entity.id
_entity.type
_entity.pdbx_description
1 polymer ?
#
loop_
_entity_poly.entity_id
_entity_poly.type
_entity_poly.pdbx_seq_one_letter_code
_entity_poly.pdbx_strand_id
1 'polypeptide(L)'
;MATITANGTFHGHELTDMPVVNPGDWFGKTWLIEIGGSYSPLFLIVEADSMSAAIDELADSEKYGHHIVVEEANLGDYPEDDRHYGPSGQVVDLDHLMVHGQEGSKTPFTCTYHGEGLPAEGVKPNEFCWDELGA
;
A
#
# COMPACT_ATOMS: atom_id res chain seq x y z
N MET A 1 -10.17 5.17 -14.84
CA MET A 1 -10.37 5.84 -13.55
C MET A 1 -9.22 6.81 -13.33
N ALA A 2 -9.45 7.92 -12.64
CA ALA A 2 -8.38 8.86 -12.29
C ALA A 2 -7.31 8.14 -11.46
N THR A 3 -6.04 8.54 -11.61
CA THR A 3 -4.96 8.00 -10.78
C THR A 3 -4.86 8.84 -9.51
N ILE A 4 -4.93 8.19 -8.36
CA ILE A 4 -4.75 8.83 -7.05
C ILE A 4 -3.33 8.56 -6.56
N THR A 5 -2.66 9.61 -6.12
CA THR A 5 -1.37 9.56 -5.42
C THR A 5 -1.52 10.13 -4.02
N ALA A 6 -0.53 9.90 -3.16
CA ALA A 6 -0.51 10.40 -1.81
C ALA A 6 0.80 11.11 -1.48
N ASN A 7 0.69 12.17 -0.68
CA ASN A 7 1.82 12.86 -0.06
C ASN A 7 1.78 12.63 1.46
N GLY A 8 2.94 12.54 2.10
CA GLY A 8 3.03 12.39 3.55
C GLY A 8 4.44 12.60 4.07
N THR A 9 4.57 12.74 5.39
CA THR A 9 5.88 12.92 6.04
C THR A 9 6.28 11.63 6.75
N PHE A 10 7.46 11.11 6.44
CA PHE A 10 8.04 9.93 7.11
C PHE A 10 9.42 10.25 7.67
N HIS A 11 9.60 10.08 8.98
CA HIS A 11 10.84 10.43 9.70
C HIS A 11 11.41 11.83 9.39
N GLY A 12 10.54 12.82 9.17
CA GLY A 12 10.93 14.20 8.84
C GLY A 12 11.28 14.44 7.36
N HIS A 13 11.09 13.43 6.50
CA HIS A 13 11.22 13.54 5.06
C HIS A 13 9.84 13.59 4.40
N GLU A 14 9.70 14.48 3.42
CA GLU A 14 8.50 14.53 2.59
C GLU A 14 8.58 13.42 1.54
N LEU A 15 7.53 12.59 1.49
CA LEU A 15 7.27 11.64 0.43
C LEU A 15 6.14 12.21 -0.41
N THR A 16 6.37 12.35 -1.72
CA THR A 16 5.40 12.92 -2.65
C THR A 16 5.08 11.93 -3.77
N ASP A 17 3.89 12.07 -4.33
CA ASP A 17 3.41 11.30 -5.48
C ASP A 17 3.47 9.78 -5.26
N MET A 18 3.31 9.33 -4.01
CA MET A 18 3.27 7.90 -3.69
C MET A 18 2.04 7.26 -4.34
N PRO A 19 2.15 6.13 -5.03
CA PRO A 19 0.99 5.44 -5.55
C PRO A 19 0.10 4.94 -4.41
N VAL A 20 -1.22 4.93 -4.66
CA VAL A 20 -2.20 4.41 -3.70
C VAL A 20 -2.85 3.14 -4.25
N VAL A 21 -2.87 2.09 -3.44
CA VAL A 21 -3.64 0.86 -3.67
C VAL A 21 -4.96 0.97 -2.92
N ASN A 22 -6.05 0.67 -3.63
CA ASN A 22 -7.43 0.67 -3.13
C ASN A 22 -7.92 1.99 -2.50
N PRO A 23 -7.66 3.17 -3.11
CA PRO A 23 -8.12 4.44 -2.55
C PRO A 23 -9.67 4.45 -2.42
N GLY A 24 -10.16 4.72 -1.22
CA GLY A 24 -11.60 4.81 -0.91
C GLY A 24 -12.28 3.49 -0.53
N ASP A 25 -11.60 2.35 -0.60
CA ASP A 25 -12.22 1.04 -0.34
C ASP A 25 -12.25 0.68 1.16
N TRP A 26 -11.45 1.35 1.99
CA TRP A 26 -11.21 0.99 3.38
C TRP A 26 -11.36 2.17 4.34
N PHE A 27 -12.29 3.08 4.04
CA PHE A 27 -12.66 4.24 4.86
C PHE A 27 -11.48 5.17 5.19
N GLY A 28 -10.47 5.21 4.32
CA GLY A 28 -9.28 6.03 4.47
C GLY A 28 -8.25 5.52 5.48
N LYS A 29 -8.32 4.23 5.87
CA LYS A 29 -7.28 3.62 6.70
C LYS A 29 -6.06 3.27 5.85
N THR A 30 -5.07 4.16 5.87
CA THR A 30 -3.88 4.03 5.04
C THR A 30 -2.69 3.48 5.81
N TRP A 31 -1.88 2.67 5.12
CA TRP A 31 -0.60 2.13 5.58
C TRP A 31 0.48 2.56 4.61
N LEU A 32 1.61 3.06 5.13
CA LEU A 32 2.77 3.32 4.30
C LEU A 32 3.56 2.03 4.17
N ILE A 33 3.66 1.51 2.95
CA ILE A 33 4.50 0.37 2.62
C ILE A 33 5.83 0.88 2.11
N GLU A 34 6.90 0.34 2.67
CA GLU A 34 8.26 0.49 2.18
C GLU A 34 8.76 -0.88 1.71
N ILE A 35 9.12 -0.97 0.43
CA ILE A 35 9.71 -2.16 -0.18
C ILE A 35 11.19 -1.85 -0.46
N GLY A 36 12.06 -2.52 0.28
CA GLY A 36 13.51 -2.42 0.16
C GLY A 36 14.09 -3.31 -0.93
N GLY A 37 15.35 -3.73 -0.76
CA GLY A 37 16.01 -4.71 -1.64
C GLY A 37 16.56 -4.15 -2.97
N SER A 38 16.34 -2.86 -3.28
CA SER A 38 16.86 -2.20 -4.48
C SER A 38 17.73 -0.97 -4.15
N TYR A 39 18.24 -0.28 -5.17
CA TYR A 39 19.05 0.93 -4.99
C TYR A 39 18.30 2.07 -4.26
N SER A 40 16.97 2.11 -4.39
CA SER A 40 16.10 3.05 -3.68
C SER A 40 14.81 2.35 -3.26
N PRO A 41 14.35 2.51 -2.01
CA PRO A 41 13.10 1.89 -1.57
C PRO A 41 11.91 2.41 -2.39
N LEU A 42 10.97 1.52 -2.68
CA LEU A 42 9.66 1.89 -3.22
C LEU A 42 8.74 2.20 -2.05
N PHE A 43 8.18 3.40 -2.03
CA PHE A 43 7.13 3.78 -1.10
C PHE A 43 5.78 3.82 -1.81
N LEU A 44 4.77 3.21 -1.20
CA LEU A 44 3.38 3.30 -1.65
C LEU A 44 2.43 3.32 -0.45
N ILE A 45 1.22 3.82 -0.67
CA ILE A 45 0.13 3.74 0.29
C ILE A 45 -0.76 2.56 -0.07
N VAL A 46 -1.13 1.76 0.91
CA VAL A 46 -2.19 0.76 0.78
C VAL A 46 -3.31 1.12 1.74
N GLU A 47 -4.53 1.27 1.23
CA GLU A 47 -5.71 1.38 2.08
C GLU A 47 -6.16 -0.03 2.50
N ALA A 48 -6.26 -0.29 3.80
CA ALA A 48 -6.67 -1.57 4.35
C ALA A 48 -7.06 -1.46 5.84
N ASP A 49 -7.90 -2.38 6.32
CA ASP A 49 -8.45 -2.30 7.68
C ASP A 49 -7.42 -2.54 8.80
N SER A 50 -6.35 -3.30 8.51
CA SER A 50 -5.28 -3.69 9.43
C SER A 50 -3.94 -3.82 8.71
N MET A 51 -2.83 -3.93 9.45
CA MET A 51 -1.49 -4.14 8.88
C MET A 51 -1.43 -5.41 8.02
N SER A 52 -2.00 -6.51 8.50
CA SER A 52 -2.02 -7.78 7.75
C SER A 52 -2.85 -7.67 6.49
N ALA A 53 -4.01 -7.01 6.55
CA ALA A 53 -4.82 -6.75 5.36
C ALA A 53 -4.06 -5.89 4.33
N ALA A 54 -3.24 -4.94 4.76
CA ALA A 54 -2.42 -4.15 3.83
C ALA A 54 -1.41 -5.01 3.05
N ILE A 55 -0.86 -6.06 3.68
CA ILE A 55 0.02 -7.04 3.00
C ILE A 55 -0.79 -7.89 2.02
N ASP A 56 -1.98 -8.33 2.41
CA ASP A 56 -2.87 -9.13 1.56
C ASP A 56 -3.29 -8.35 0.31
N GLU A 57 -3.75 -7.10 0.49
CA GLU A 57 -4.12 -6.19 -0.62
C GLU A 57 -2.92 -5.86 -1.52
N LEU A 58 -1.72 -5.75 -0.95
CA LEU A 58 -0.51 -5.58 -1.74
C LEU A 58 -0.21 -6.84 -2.57
N ALA A 59 -0.32 -8.03 -1.97
CA ALA A 59 -0.01 -9.29 -2.64
C ALA A 59 -0.96 -9.56 -3.81
N ASP A 60 -2.24 -9.19 -3.68
CA ASP A 60 -3.25 -9.31 -4.74
C ASP A 60 -3.21 -8.16 -5.76
N SER A 61 -2.39 -7.13 -5.54
CA SER A 61 -2.24 -6.02 -6.48
C SER A 61 -1.63 -6.49 -7.80
N GLU A 62 -2.39 -6.42 -8.90
CA GLU A 62 -1.88 -6.74 -10.25
C GLU A 62 -0.62 -5.92 -10.61
N LYS A 63 -0.53 -4.68 -10.09
CA LYS A 63 0.56 -3.76 -10.41
C LYS A 63 1.77 -3.92 -9.50
N TYR A 64 1.57 -4.16 -8.20
CA TYR A 64 2.65 -4.11 -7.20
C TYR A 64 2.92 -5.44 -6.49
N GLY A 65 2.04 -6.44 -6.61
CA GLY A 65 2.18 -7.73 -5.92
C GLY A 65 3.46 -8.47 -6.29
N HIS A 66 3.94 -8.32 -7.52
CA HIS A 66 5.20 -8.91 -8.00
C HIS A 66 6.45 -8.48 -7.19
N HIS A 67 6.35 -7.46 -6.33
CA HIS A 67 7.43 -7.09 -5.44
C HIS A 67 7.57 -8.01 -4.21
N ILE A 68 6.50 -8.69 -3.81
CA ILE A 68 6.47 -9.56 -2.63
C ILE A 68 6.01 -10.98 -2.95
N VAL A 69 5.36 -11.22 -4.08
CA VAL A 69 4.95 -12.57 -4.47
C VAL A 69 6.12 -13.33 -5.05
N VAL A 70 6.41 -14.51 -4.49
CA VAL A 70 7.47 -15.39 -4.95
C VAL A 70 7.01 -16.12 -6.22
N GLU A 71 7.78 -15.99 -7.29
CA GLU A 71 7.52 -16.74 -8.53
C GLU A 71 7.66 -18.25 -8.31
N GLU A 72 6.83 -19.04 -9.00
CA GLU A 72 6.81 -20.51 -8.89
C GLU A 72 8.21 -21.14 -9.09
N ALA A 73 8.99 -20.58 -10.02
CA ALA A 73 10.34 -21.03 -10.33
C ALA A 73 11.33 -20.91 -9.16
N ASN A 74 11.06 -19.99 -8.21
CA ASN A 74 11.93 -19.69 -7.07
C ASN A 74 11.40 -20.29 -5.76
N LEU A 75 10.29 -21.04 -5.78
CA LEU A 75 9.74 -21.68 -4.58
C LEU A 75 10.70 -22.68 -3.91
N GLY A 76 11.71 -23.16 -4.64
CA GLY A 76 12.76 -24.01 -4.11
C GLY A 76 13.64 -23.33 -3.06
N ASP A 77 13.73 -22.00 -3.09
CA ASP A 77 14.51 -21.21 -2.13
C ASP A 77 13.74 -20.94 -0.82
N TYR A 78 12.44 -21.29 -0.78
CA TYR A 78 11.55 -21.08 0.36
C TYR A 78 11.10 -22.44 0.93
N PRO A 79 11.73 -22.93 2.00
CA PRO A 79 11.31 -24.16 2.69
C PRO A 79 9.84 -24.08 3.12
N GLU A 80 9.07 -25.15 2.91
CA GLU A 80 7.62 -25.13 3.16
C GLU A 80 7.23 -24.74 4.59
N ASP A 81 8.03 -25.15 5.58
CA ASP A 81 7.78 -24.87 7.00
C ASP A 81 8.01 -23.40 7.39
N ASP A 82 8.68 -22.63 6.53
CA ASP A 82 9.05 -21.22 6.77
C ASP A 82 8.29 -20.25 5.83
N ARG A 83 7.35 -20.74 5.01
CA ARG A 83 6.61 -19.91 4.05
C ARG A 83 5.57 -19.01 4.72
N HIS A 84 5.45 -17.81 4.18
CA HIS A 84 4.30 -16.95 4.37
C HIS A 84 3.38 -17.02 3.16
N TYR A 85 2.08 -16.88 3.38
CA TYR A 85 1.07 -17.01 2.33
C TYR A 85 0.19 -15.76 2.27
N GLY A 86 -0.01 -15.25 1.06
CA GLY A 86 -1.02 -14.25 0.78
C GLY A 86 -2.44 -14.86 0.70
N PRO A 87 -3.47 -14.02 0.49
CA PRO A 87 -4.87 -14.42 0.58
C PRO A 87 -5.29 -15.43 -0.49
N SER A 88 -4.65 -15.40 -1.67
CA SER A 88 -4.93 -16.37 -2.75
C SER A 88 -4.02 -17.62 -2.71
N GLY A 89 -3.26 -17.80 -1.62
CA GLY A 89 -2.39 -18.97 -1.41
C GLY A 89 -1.01 -18.87 -2.07
N GLN A 90 -0.68 -17.73 -2.69
CA GLN A 90 0.67 -17.43 -3.17
C GLN A 90 1.66 -17.33 -2.01
N VAL A 91 2.90 -17.79 -2.24
CA VAL A 91 3.99 -17.58 -1.29
C VAL A 91 4.43 -16.13 -1.39
N VAL A 92 4.58 -15.47 -0.24
CA VAL A 92 5.06 -14.10 -0.16
C VAL A 92 6.39 -14.01 0.57
N ASP A 93 7.29 -13.18 0.04
CA ASP A 93 8.55 -12.77 0.65
C ASP A 93 8.35 -11.43 1.36
N LEU A 94 8.67 -11.42 2.65
CA LEU A 94 8.51 -10.27 3.54
C LEU A 94 9.86 -9.74 4.05
N ASP A 95 10.99 -10.30 3.63
CA ASP A 95 12.33 -9.96 4.16
C ASP A 95 12.73 -8.50 3.89
N HIS A 96 12.11 -7.88 2.89
CA HIS A 96 12.35 -6.48 2.50
C HIS A 96 11.11 -5.61 2.63
N LEU A 97 10.07 -6.09 3.29
CA LEU A 97 8.82 -5.36 3.48
C LEU A 97 8.76 -4.72 4.86
N MET A 98 8.57 -3.40 4.91
CA MET A 98 8.22 -2.68 6.13
C MET A 98 6.84 -2.03 5.97
N VAL A 99 5.99 -2.23 6.97
CA VAL A 99 4.65 -1.64 7.03
C VAL A 99 4.62 -0.62 8.16
N HIS A 100 4.37 0.63 7.80
CA HIS A 100 4.38 1.76 8.72
C HIS A 100 2.97 2.27 8.98
N GLY A 101 2.60 2.32 10.26
CA GLY A 101 1.32 2.82 10.71
C GLY A 101 1.02 2.39 12.14
N GLN A 102 0.01 3.00 12.75
CA GLN A 102 -0.47 2.62 14.08
C GLN A 102 -1.71 1.72 13.97
N GLU A 103 -1.54 0.43 14.27
CA GLU A 103 -2.64 -0.54 14.35
C GLU A 103 -3.73 -0.09 15.35
N GLY A 104 -4.99 -0.30 14.98
CA GLY A 104 -6.15 0.15 15.74
C GLY A 104 -6.41 1.67 15.71
N SER A 105 -5.60 2.46 15.01
CA SER A 105 -5.87 3.88 14.76
C SER A 105 -6.97 4.06 13.72
N LYS A 106 -7.65 5.22 13.77
CA LYS A 106 -8.57 5.64 12.70
C LYS A 106 -7.84 6.03 11.41
N THR A 107 -6.58 6.44 11.56
CA THR A 107 -5.66 6.84 10.48
C THR A 107 -4.31 6.24 10.82
N PRO A 108 -4.02 4.99 10.40
CA PRO A 108 -2.78 4.30 10.77
C PRO A 108 -1.54 5.04 10.31
N PHE A 109 -1.47 5.45 9.04
CA PHE A 109 -0.52 6.41 8.51
C PHE A 109 -1.25 7.70 8.10
N THR A 110 -0.63 8.86 8.27
CA THR A 110 -1.24 10.13 7.87
C THR A 110 -0.69 10.57 6.53
N CYS A 111 -1.57 10.74 5.55
CA CYS A 111 -1.23 11.23 4.22
C CYS A 111 -2.38 12.08 3.65
N THR A 112 -2.11 12.71 2.51
CA THR A 112 -3.07 13.50 1.74
C THR A 112 -3.13 12.95 0.33
N TYR A 113 -4.33 12.66 -0.17
CA TYR A 113 -4.57 12.21 -1.54
C TYR A 113 -4.60 13.37 -2.52
N HIS A 114 -3.99 13.15 -3.68
CA HIS A 114 -3.95 14.04 -4.83
C HIS A 114 -4.32 13.26 -6.09
N GLY A 115 -4.82 13.94 -7.11
CA GLY A 115 -5.24 13.31 -8.35
C GLY A 115 -6.11 14.24 -9.18
N GLU A 116 -6.43 13.80 -10.40
CA GLU A 116 -7.35 14.53 -11.27
C GLU A 116 -8.75 14.61 -10.64
N GLY A 117 -9.32 15.81 -10.61
CA GLY A 117 -10.64 16.08 -10.02
C GLY A 117 -10.63 16.34 -8.50
N LEU A 118 -9.49 16.18 -7.82
CA LEU A 118 -9.34 16.58 -6.43
C LEU A 118 -8.89 18.05 -6.29
N PRO A 119 -9.22 18.72 -5.16
CA PRO A 119 -8.67 20.03 -4.81
C PRO A 119 -7.13 20.06 -4.87
N ALA A 120 -6.56 21.23 -5.16
CA ALA A 120 -5.12 21.39 -5.31
C ALA A 120 -4.36 21.12 -3.99
N GLU A 121 -4.98 21.46 -2.86
CA GLU A 121 -4.52 21.14 -1.51
C GLU A 121 -4.60 19.64 -1.17
N GLY A 122 -5.28 18.85 -2.01
CA GLY A 122 -5.58 17.43 -1.77
C GLY A 122 -6.70 17.20 -0.77
N VAL A 123 -7.01 15.93 -0.51
CA VAL A 123 -8.05 15.50 0.43
C VAL A 123 -7.50 14.48 1.39
N LYS A 124 -8.11 14.35 2.58
CA LYS A 124 -7.75 13.25 3.47
C LYS A 124 -8.30 11.94 2.92
N PRO A 125 -7.62 10.80 3.14
CA PRO A 125 -8.11 9.50 2.70
C PRO A 125 -9.54 9.18 3.18
N ASN A 126 -9.91 9.58 4.39
CA ASN A 126 -11.24 9.31 4.96
C ASN A 126 -12.33 10.27 4.48
N GLU A 127 -11.98 11.27 3.69
CA GLU A 127 -12.89 12.22 3.04
C GLU A 127 -12.97 11.93 1.52
N PHE A 128 -12.19 10.98 1.00
CA PHE A 128 -12.15 10.63 -0.41
C PHE A 128 -13.34 9.74 -0.81
N CYS A 129 -13.97 10.06 -1.93
CA CYS A 129 -15.07 9.29 -2.51
C CYS A 129 -15.02 9.33 -4.04
N TRP A 130 -15.05 8.17 -4.70
CA TRP A 130 -15.02 8.07 -6.17
C TRP A 130 -16.22 8.72 -6.85
N ASP A 131 -17.40 8.69 -6.22
CA ASP A 131 -18.63 9.26 -6.79
C ASP A 131 -18.54 10.78 -6.97
N GLU A 132 -17.68 11.46 -6.21
CA GLU A 132 -17.48 12.91 -6.30
C GLU A 132 -16.58 13.32 -7.47
N LEU A 133 -15.84 12.36 -8.05
CA LEU A 133 -14.98 12.58 -9.23
C LEU A 133 -15.71 12.34 -10.56
N GLY A 134 -16.96 11.87 -10.52
CA GLY A 134 -17.72 11.41 -11.69
C GLY A 134 -18.76 12.39 -12.25
N ALA A 135 -18.67 13.69 -11.96
CA ALA A 135 -19.59 14.72 -12.48
C ALA A 135 -19.12 15.34 -13.80
#